data_AF-A0A7V9KZ92-F1
#
_entry.id   AF-A0A7V9KZ92-F1
#
_cell.length_a   1.000
_cell.length_b   1.000
_cell.length_c   1.000
_cell.angle_alpha   90.00
_cell.angle_beta   90.00
_cell.angle_gamma   90.00
#
_symmetry.space_group_name_H-M   'P 1'
#
loop_
_entity.id
_entity.type
_entity.pdbx_description
1 polymer ?
#
loop_
_entity_poly.entity_id
_entity_poly.type
_entity_poly.pdbx_seq_one_letter_code
_entity_poly.pdbx_strand_id
1 'polypeptide(L)'
;VDKGADGLRRLSEQMAARGGVGEKLAEVLAEDAAFLRQLKPSLMAARARGEAPTNQKPNTNVAAPTGPQVKRRPKPPGAGPNPWVVVGAALAVGIVVAKMIDWRSHAHPRD
;
A
#
# COMPACT_ATOMS: atom_id res chain seq x y z
N VAL A 1 -10.94 7.75 -3.27
CA VAL A 1 -10.78 6.72 -2.23
C VAL A 1 -11.64 5.51 -2.54
N ASP A 2 -12.94 5.66 -2.83
CA ASP A 2 -13.81 4.53 -3.19
C ASP A 2 -13.32 3.75 -4.42
N LYS A 3 -12.95 4.44 -5.51
CA LYS A 3 -12.31 3.80 -6.68
C LYS A 3 -11.04 3.00 -6.32
N GLY A 4 -10.29 3.45 -5.32
CA GLY A 4 -9.09 2.74 -4.84
C GLY A 4 -9.45 1.52 -4.00
N ALA A 5 -10.43 1.64 -3.10
CA ALA A 5 -10.97 0.53 -2.32
C ALA A 5 -11.62 -0.53 -3.22
N ASP A 6 -12.30 -0.13 -4.29
CA ASP A 6 -12.86 -1.05 -5.29
C ASP A 6 -11.78 -1.74 -6.11
N GLY A 7 -10.70 -1.03 -6.45
CA GLY A 7 -9.53 -1.60 -7.13
C GLY A 7 -8.83 -2.66 -6.27
N LEU A 8 -8.57 -2.36 -5.00
CA LEU A 8 -7.98 -3.30 -4.04
C LEU A 8 -8.87 -4.52 -3.82
N ARG A 9 -10.20 -4.33 -3.73
CA ARG A 9 -11.14 -5.44 -3.62
C ARG A 9 -11.11 -6.35 -4.85
N ARG A 10 -11.10 -5.80 -6.07
CA ARG A 10 -10.99 -6.59 -7.31
C ARG A 10 -9.66 -7.36 -7.40
N LEU A 11 -8.57 -6.73 -6.97
CA LEU A 11 -7.26 -7.39 -6.92
C LEU A 11 -7.24 -8.52 -5.87
N SER A 12 -7.90 -8.33 -4.72
CA SER A 12 -8.03 -9.38 -3.71
C SER A 12 -8.78 -10.60 -4.26
N GLU A 13 -9.90 -10.37 -4.95
CA GLU A 13 -10.72 -11.44 -5.55
C GLU A 13 -9.94 -12.20 -6.64
N GLN A 14 -9.15 -11.49 -7.46
CA GLN A 14 -8.28 -12.12 -8.47
C GLN A 14 -7.13 -12.92 -7.86
N MET A 15 -6.55 -12.45 -6.76
CA MET A 15 -5.44 -13.12 -6.07
C MET A 15 -5.93 -14.34 -5.28
N ALA A 16 -7.13 -14.28 -4.70
CA ALA A 16 -7.81 -15.42 -4.08
C ALA A 16 -8.11 -16.51 -5.12
N ALA A 17 -8.59 -16.14 -6.31
CA ALA A 17 -8.86 -17.08 -7.40
C ALA A 17 -7.60 -17.77 -7.95
N ARG A 18 -6.41 -17.16 -7.76
CA ARG A 18 -5.12 -17.75 -8.16
C ARG A 18 -4.57 -18.78 -7.16
N GLY A 19 -5.00 -18.76 -5.91
CA GLY A 19 -4.55 -19.67 -4.85
C GLY A 19 -3.07 -19.52 -4.44
N GLY A 20 -2.67 -20.26 -3.40
CA GLY A 20 -1.29 -20.30 -2.91
C GLY A 20 -0.84 -18.99 -2.27
N VAL A 21 0.31 -18.44 -2.68
CA VAL A 21 0.83 -17.16 -2.14
C VAL A 21 -0.12 -15.99 -2.45
N GLY A 22 -0.90 -16.07 -3.54
CA GLY A 22 -1.92 -15.09 -3.88
C GLY A 22 -3.04 -15.00 -2.85
N GLU A 23 -3.39 -16.11 -2.21
CA GLU A 23 -4.45 -16.15 -1.20
C GLU A 23 -4.07 -15.36 0.07
N LYS A 24 -2.81 -15.46 0.49
CA LYS A 24 -2.27 -14.67 1.62
C LYS A 24 -2.25 -13.18 1.32
N LEU A 25 -2.02 -12.80 0.06
CA LEU A 25 -2.07 -11.41 -0.36
C LEU A 25 -3.51 -10.90 -0.50
N ALA A 26 -4.45 -11.76 -0.89
CA ALA A 26 -5.85 -11.41 -1.03
C ALA A 26 -6.45 -10.92 0.29
N GLU A 27 -6.14 -11.60 1.39
CA GLU A 27 -6.62 -11.24 2.73
C GLU A 27 -6.15 -9.83 3.14
N VAL A 28 -4.84 -9.56 3.01
CA VAL A 28 -4.25 -8.24 3.30
C VAL A 28 -4.86 -7.14 2.43
N LEU A 29 -5.09 -7.43 1.14
CA LEU A 29 -5.60 -6.45 0.19
C LEU A 29 -7.09 -6.14 0.38
N ALA A 30 -7.87 -7.12 0.83
CA ALA A 30 -9.26 -6.94 1.23
C ALA A 30 -9.36 -6.09 2.51
N GLU A 31 -8.46 -6.30 3.46
CA GLU A 31 -8.39 -5.52 4.70
C GLU A 31 -8.00 -4.06 4.44
N ASP A 32 -7.03 -3.82 3.55
CA ASP A 32 -6.68 -2.47 3.08
C ASP A 32 -7.86 -1.77 2.39
N ALA A 33 -8.64 -2.49 1.58
CA ALA A 33 -9.85 -1.95 0.96
C ALA A 33 -10.92 -1.56 2.01
N ALA A 34 -11.04 -2.32 3.09
CA ALA A 34 -11.91 -1.99 4.21
C ALA A 34 -11.40 -0.78 5.01
N PHE A 35 -10.09 -0.71 5.25
CA PHE A 35 -9.44 0.42 5.89
C PHE A 35 -9.63 1.73 5.11
N LEU A 36 -9.47 1.70 3.78
CA LEU A 36 -9.72 2.87 2.93
C LEU A 36 -11.16 3.38 3.04
N ARG A 37 -12.14 2.51 3.25
CA ARG A 37 -13.54 2.92 3.50
C ARG A 37 -13.73 3.53 4.89
N GLN A 38 -12.94 3.10 5.87
CA GLN A 38 -12.97 3.65 7.23
C GLN A 38 -12.26 5.00 7.38
N LEU A 39 -11.37 5.39 6.45
CA LEU A 39 -10.61 6.64 6.51
C LEU A 39 -11.45 7.93 6.44
N LYS A 40 -12.79 7.84 6.33
CA LYS A 40 -13.74 8.99 6.26
C LYS A 40 -13.17 10.12 5.38
N PRO A 41 -12.89 9.83 4.10
CA PRO A 41 -12.24 10.77 3.20
C PRO A 41 -13.02 12.08 3.01
N SER A 42 -14.33 12.05 3.21
CA SER A 42 -15.19 13.24 3.23
C SER A 42 -14.83 14.22 4.35
N LEU A 43 -14.43 13.74 5.53
CA LEU A 43 -13.98 14.61 6.64
C LEU A 43 -12.59 15.18 6.38
N MET A 44 -11.68 14.41 5.78
CA MET A 44 -10.37 14.91 5.36
C MET A 44 -10.52 15.97 4.26
N ALA A 45 -11.40 15.73 3.29
CA ALA A 45 -11.71 16.69 2.23
C ALA A 45 -12.41 17.94 2.78
N ALA A 46 -13.36 17.78 3.71
CA ALA A 46 -13.98 18.91 4.40
C ALA A 46 -12.94 19.70 5.22
N ARG A 47 -11.99 19.04 5.88
CA ARG A 47 -10.89 19.72 6.60
C ARG A 47 -9.96 20.46 5.64
N ALA A 48 -9.64 19.89 4.48
CA ALA A 48 -8.87 20.56 3.44
C ALA A 48 -9.60 21.76 2.83
N ARG A 49 -10.94 21.72 2.79
CA ARG A 49 -11.80 22.83 2.37
C ARG A 49 -12.15 23.83 3.49
N GLY A 50 -11.76 23.56 4.74
CA GLY A 50 -12.10 24.39 5.90
C GLY A 50 -13.52 24.20 6.45
N GLU A 51 -14.27 23.23 5.93
CA GLU A 51 -15.69 22.98 6.21
C GLU A 51 -15.92 21.87 7.26
N ALA A 52 -14.87 21.20 7.73
CA ALA A 52 -15.04 20.10 8.67
C ALA A 52 -15.75 20.58 9.94
N PRO A 53 -16.91 19.98 10.32
CA PRO A 53 -17.59 20.32 11.55
C PRO A 53 -16.64 20.08 12.73
N THR A 54 -16.11 21.16 13.30
CA THR A 54 -15.64 21.10 14.67
C THR A 54 -16.93 21.03 15.49
N ASN A 55 -17.21 19.91 16.16
CA ASN A 55 -18.28 19.83 17.17
C ASN A 55 -17.95 20.70 18.39
N GLN A 56 -17.33 21.85 18.19
CA GLN A 56 -16.86 22.77 19.18
C GLN A 56 -17.81 23.97 19.18
N LYS A 57 -18.23 24.38 20.38
CA LYS A 57 -19.01 25.60 20.54
C LYS A 57 -18.13 26.79 20.11
N PRO A 58 -18.67 27.77 19.37
CA PRO A 58 -17.96 29.02 19.15
C PRO A 58 -17.60 29.59 20.52
N ASN A 59 -16.31 29.92 20.75
CA ASN A 59 -15.75 30.51 21.98
C ASN A 59 -15.14 29.53 23.02
N THR A 60 -15.08 28.23 22.79
CA THR A 60 -14.11 27.41 23.54
C THR A 60 -12.72 27.66 22.99
N ASN A 61 -11.94 28.50 23.69
CA ASN A 61 -10.49 28.58 23.49
C ASN A 61 -9.87 27.22 23.85
N VAL A 62 -9.91 26.27 22.92
CA VAL A 62 -9.14 25.03 23.03
C VAL A 62 -7.70 25.44 22.82
N ALA A 63 -6.98 25.68 23.92
CA ALA A 63 -5.54 25.89 23.88
C ALA A 63 -4.92 24.69 23.15
N ALA A 64 -4.36 24.93 21.97
CA ALA A 64 -3.66 23.90 21.24
C ALA A 64 -2.53 23.37 22.14
N PRO A 65 -2.35 22.05 22.23
CA PRO A 65 -1.25 21.50 23.01
C PRO A 65 0.07 22.14 22.57
N THR A 66 0.75 22.83 23.48
CA THR A 66 1.98 23.60 23.22
C THR A 66 3.23 22.72 23.12
N GLY A 67 3.07 21.39 23.20
CA GLY A 67 4.15 20.42 23.14
C GLY A 67 3.97 19.40 22.01
N PRO A 68 5.01 18.60 21.72
CA PRO A 68 4.95 17.50 20.75
C PRO A 68 3.81 16.55 21.11
N GLN A 69 2.77 16.50 20.28
CA GLN A 69 1.61 15.62 20.49
C GLN A 69 1.92 14.15 20.17
N VAL A 70 3.06 13.90 19.55
CA VAL A 70 3.52 12.58 19.14
C VAL A 70 4.73 12.24 19.99
N LYS A 71 4.68 11.10 20.69
CA LYS A 71 5.84 10.55 21.40
C LYS A 71 6.98 10.34 20.41
N ARG A 72 8.22 10.59 20.85
CA ARG A 72 9.43 10.42 20.02
C ARG A 72 9.41 9.03 19.40
N ARG A 73 9.28 8.95 18.07
CA ARG A 73 9.24 7.68 17.35
C ARG A 73 10.55 6.93 17.64
N PRO A 74 10.51 5.66 18.09
CA PRO A 74 11.72 4.87 18.23
C PRO A 74 12.42 4.82 16.88
N LYS A 75 13.74 5.06 16.90
CA LYS A 75 14.55 5.01 15.69
C LYS A 75 14.40 3.59 15.11
N PRO A 76 14.00 3.43 13.83
CA PRO A 76 13.85 2.10 13.26
C PRO A 76 15.20 1.36 13.38
N PRO A 77 15.17 0.06 13.73
CA PRO A 77 16.39 -0.72 13.87
C PRO A 77 17.08 -0.83 12.50
N GLY A 78 18.28 -0.26 12.39
CA GLY A 78 19.15 -0.39 11.23
C GLY A 78 18.73 0.41 9.99
N ALA A 79 19.74 0.78 9.18
CA ALA A 79 19.50 1.12 7.79
C ALA A 79 19.22 -0.21 7.05
N GLY A 80 18.08 -0.30 6.36
CA GLY A 80 17.78 -1.45 5.51
C GLY A 80 18.81 -1.65 4.39
N PRO A 81 18.70 -2.71 3.60
CA PRO A 81 19.61 -2.97 2.48
C PRO A 81 19.73 -1.74 1.57
N ASN A 82 20.96 -1.47 1.08
CA ASN A 82 21.20 -0.35 0.19
C ASN A 82 20.23 -0.42 -1.01
N PRO A 83 19.43 0.63 -1.29
CA PRO A 83 18.41 0.59 -2.33
C PRO A 83 18.99 0.24 -3.71
N TRP A 84 20.22 0.67 -3.99
CA TRP A 84 20.90 0.35 -5.24
C TRP A 84 21.25 -1.14 -5.37
N VAL A 85 21.56 -1.80 -4.25
CA VAL A 85 21.81 -3.24 -4.22
C VAL A 85 20.52 -4.01 -4.47
N VAL A 86 19.40 -3.58 -3.88
CA VAL A 86 18.07 -4.19 -4.12
C VAL A 86 17.69 -4.07 -5.60
N VAL A 87 17.86 -2.88 -6.18
CA VAL A 87 17.57 -2.63 -7.60
C VAL A 87 18.48 -3.48 -8.51
N GLY A 88 19.77 -3.51 -8.24
CA GLY A 88 20.73 -4.32 -9.00
C GLY A 88 20.42 -5.82 -8.93
N ALA A 89 20.08 -6.33 -7.74
CA ALA A 89 19.71 -7.73 -7.55
C ALA A 89 18.42 -8.09 -8.29
N ALA A 90 17.39 -7.22 -8.21
CA ALA A 90 16.14 -7.43 -8.92
C ALA A 90 16.35 -7.47 -10.46
N LEU A 91 17.19 -6.59 -11.00
CA LEU A 91 17.53 -6.58 -12.42
C LEU A 91 18.25 -7.87 -12.84
N ALA A 92 19.25 -8.30 -12.08
CA ALA A 92 20.00 -9.52 -12.37
C ALA A 92 19.08 -10.76 -12.37
N VAL A 93 18.19 -10.87 -11.38
CA VAL A 93 17.18 -11.95 -11.32
C VAL A 93 16.27 -11.90 -12.55
N GLY A 94 15.79 -10.71 -12.94
CA GLY A 94 14.94 -10.54 -14.13
C GLY A 94 15.62 -11.02 -15.42
N ILE A 95 16.91 -10.71 -15.60
CA ILE A 95 17.70 -11.16 -16.77
C ILE A 95 17.84 -12.68 -16.79
N VAL A 96 18.14 -13.31 -15.65
CA VAL A 96 18.26 -14.78 -15.56
C VAL A 96 16.94 -15.46 -15.88
N VAL A 97 15.83 -14.97 -15.33
CA VAL A 97 14.49 -15.49 -15.62
C VAL A 97 14.14 -15.34 -17.09
N ALA A 98 14.40 -14.16 -17.69
CA ALA A 98 14.18 -13.93 -19.11
C ALA A 98 14.99 -14.91 -19.98
N LYS A 99 16.27 -15.12 -19.65
CA LYS A 99 17.15 -16.06 -20.37
C LYS A 99 16.64 -17.50 -20.26
N MET A 100 16.13 -17.90 -19.10
CA MET A 100 15.60 -19.24 -18.88
C MET A 100 14.33 -19.50 -19.69
N ILE A 101 13.44 -18.50 -19.80
CA ILE A 101 12.22 -18.57 -20.61
C ILE A 101 12.57 -18.63 -22.09
N ASP A 102 13.46 -17.76 -22.56
CA ASP A 102 13.97 -17.72 -23.93
C ASP A 102 14.55 -19.08 -24.37
N TRP A 103 15.30 -19.72 -23.48
CA TRP A 103 15.88 -21.04 -23.75
C TRP A 103 14.82 -22.15 -23.80
N ARG A 104 13.80 -22.13 -22.94
CA ARG A 104 12.66 -23.06 -23.02
C ARG A 104 11.83 -22.86 -24.28
N SER A 105 11.73 -21.63 -24.78
CA SER A 105 10.96 -21.32 -25.98
C SER A 105 11.62 -21.82 -27.27
N HIS A 106 12.94 -22.06 -27.25
CA HIS A 106 13.70 -22.60 -28.39
C HIS A 106 13.62 -24.13 -28.55
N ALA A 107 12.98 -24.84 -27.62
CA ALA A 107 12.88 -26.31 -27.64
C ALA A 107 11.62 -26.85 -28.35
N HIS A 108 10.80 -26.00 -28.98
CA HIS A 108 9.71 -26.45 -29.84
C HIS A 108 10.17 -26.45 -31.31
N PRO A 109 10.57 -27.61 -31.88
CA PRO A 109 10.62 -27.74 -33.33
C PRO A 109 9.19 -27.50 -33.85
N ARG A 110 9.07 -26.53 -34.76
CA ARG A 110 7.87 -26.36 -35.57
C ARG A 110 8.03 -27.29 -36.76
N ASP A 111 7.38 -28.44 -36.67
CA ASP A 111 6.98 -29.22 -37.84
C ASP A 111 5.62 -28.72 -38.33
#